data_AF-A0A8T4P189-F1
#
_entry.id   AF-A0A8T4P189-F1
#
_cell.length_a   1.000
_cell.length_b   1.000
_cell.length_c   1.000
_cell.angle_alpha   90.00
_cell.angle_beta   90.00
_cell.angle_gamma   90.00
#
_symmetry.space_group_name_H-M   'P 1'
#
loop_
_entity.id
_entity.type
_entity.pdbx_description
1 polymer ?
#
loop_
_entity_poly.entity_id
_entity_poly.type
_entity_poly.pdbx_seq_one_letter_code
_entity_poly.pdbx_strand_id
1 'polypeptide(L)'
;MPQPNDNILRTIADELLELVKKNKKISVEEASKKLNIPLASAQALVDFLVEEKVFGIEYKFTTPYIYLYKEGVNEARAKEKGFTKGLITKEQFYERARARNVPHEHIESLWRRYLQQNLTHIREEFLQKTKDKNVPEDKIEELWKKYLSYL
;
A
#
# COMPACT_ATOMS: atom_id res chain seq x y z
N MET A 1 4.55 -12.79 38.54
CA MET A 1 3.97 -13.50 37.39
C MET A 1 2.46 -13.51 37.54
N PRO A 2 1.68 -12.88 36.65
CA PRO A 2 0.23 -13.06 36.63
C PRO A 2 -0.17 -14.09 35.56
N GLN A 3 -0.94 -15.09 35.99
CA GLN A 3 -1.67 -16.05 35.15
C GLN A 3 -2.82 -15.34 34.42
N PRO A 4 -3.07 -15.55 33.12
CA PRO A 4 -4.23 -14.98 32.46
C PRO A 4 -5.44 -15.95 32.53
N ASN A 5 -6.57 -15.39 32.97
CA ASN A 5 -7.87 -16.04 33.21
C ASN A 5 -8.36 -16.99 32.09
N ASP A 6 -8.72 -18.22 32.49
CA ASP A 6 -9.20 -19.35 31.68
C ASP A 6 -10.72 -19.35 31.42
N ASN A 7 -11.31 -18.29 30.86
CA ASN A 7 -12.67 -18.44 30.29
C ASN A 7 -13.05 -17.42 29.22
N ILE A 8 -12.13 -17.11 28.31
CA ILE A 8 -12.48 -16.35 27.11
C ILE A 8 -12.95 -17.37 26.07
N LEU A 9 -14.25 -17.39 25.77
CA LEU A 9 -14.81 -18.15 24.66
C LEU A 9 -14.16 -17.65 23.37
N ARG A 10 -13.36 -18.49 22.72
CA ARG A 10 -12.71 -18.18 21.45
C ARG A 10 -13.59 -18.64 20.31
N THR A 11 -13.72 -17.78 19.31
CA THR A 11 -14.40 -18.09 18.06
C THR A 11 -13.40 -18.45 16.98
N ILE A 12 -13.89 -19.05 15.90
CA ILE A 12 -13.09 -19.35 14.71
C ILE A 12 -12.50 -18.06 14.09
N ALA A 13 -13.19 -16.93 14.24
CA ALA A 13 -12.69 -15.63 13.81
C ALA A 13 -11.47 -15.17 14.63
N ASP A 14 -11.47 -15.43 15.95
CA ASP A 14 -10.33 -15.14 16.83
C ASP A 14 -9.11 -16.01 16.46
N GLU A 15 -9.35 -17.29 16.15
CA GLU A 15 -8.29 -18.19 15.70
C GLU A 15 -7.71 -17.74 14.36
N LEU A 16 -8.56 -17.32 13.42
CA LEU A 16 -8.14 -16.75 12.14
C LEU A 16 -7.30 -15.47 12.35
N LEU A 17 -7.71 -14.59 13.26
CA LEU A 17 -6.98 -13.38 13.62
C LEU A 17 -5.58 -13.68 14.15
N GLU A 18 -5.46 -14.61 15.09
CA GLU A 18 -4.17 -15.04 15.65
C GLU A 18 -3.28 -15.69 14.59
N LEU A 19 -3.89 -16.45 13.69
CA LEU A 19 -3.19 -17.14 12.61
C LEU A 19 -2.59 -16.16 11.59
N VAL A 20 -3.34 -15.11 11.24
CA VAL A 20 -2.85 -14.03 10.38
C VAL A 20 -1.78 -13.19 11.10
N LYS A 21 -1.95 -12.90 12.40
CA LYS A 21 -0.92 -12.22 13.23
C LYS A 21 0.41 -12.95 13.20
N LYS A 22 0.40 -14.27 13.36
CA LYS A 22 1.60 -15.11 13.39
C LYS A 22 2.30 -15.17 12.02
N ASN A 23 1.54 -15.33 10.93
CA ASN A 23 2.10 -15.54 9.60
C ASN A 23 2.31 -14.24 8.81
N LYS A 24 1.84 -13.09 9.31
CA LYS A 24 1.77 -11.76 8.65
C LYS A 24 0.87 -11.71 7.40
N LYS A 25 0.91 -12.74 6.56
CA LYS A 25 0.04 -12.96 5.40
C LYS A 25 -0.23 -14.45 5.23
N ILE A 26 -1.43 -14.83 4.80
CA ILE A 26 -1.77 -16.23 4.50
C ILE A 26 -2.82 -16.28 3.38
N SER A 27 -2.85 -17.33 2.57
CA SER A 27 -3.95 -17.52 1.60
C SER A 27 -5.23 -18.00 2.28
N VAL A 28 -6.39 -17.72 1.68
CA VAL A 28 -7.67 -18.20 2.21
C VAL A 28 -7.73 -19.74 2.24
N GLU A 29 -7.15 -20.40 1.23
CA GLU A 29 -7.01 -21.86 1.19
C GLU A 29 -6.15 -22.41 2.33
N GLU A 30 -5.01 -21.79 2.61
CA GLU A 30 -4.14 -22.21 3.72
C GLU A 30 -4.79 -21.95 5.08
N ALA A 31 -5.54 -20.86 5.22
CA ALA A 31 -6.31 -20.55 6.41
C ALA A 31 -7.41 -21.61 6.64
N SER A 32 -8.15 -21.98 5.60
CA SER A 32 -9.15 -23.06 5.63
C SER A 32 -8.55 -24.39 6.10
N LYS A 33 -7.40 -24.78 5.55
CA LYS A 33 -6.70 -26.02 5.94
C LYS A 33 -6.24 -26.01 7.39
N LYS A 34 -5.73 -24.87 7.89
CA LYS A 34 -5.21 -24.77 9.26
C LYS A 34 -6.31 -24.68 10.31
N LEU A 35 -7.44 -24.05 9.98
CA LEU A 35 -8.61 -23.94 10.85
C LEU A 35 -9.55 -25.15 10.72
N ASN A 36 -9.27 -26.05 9.77
CA ASN A 36 -10.08 -27.23 9.47
C ASN A 36 -11.56 -26.89 9.20
N ILE A 37 -11.79 -25.79 8.47
CA ILE A 37 -13.13 -25.33 8.08
C ILE A 37 -13.30 -25.40 6.56
N PRO A 38 -14.52 -25.54 6.03
CA PRO A 38 -14.78 -25.48 4.60
C PRO A 38 -14.27 -24.18 3.99
N LEU A 39 -13.72 -24.25 2.77
CA LEU A 39 -13.19 -23.07 2.07
C LEU A 39 -14.24 -21.97 1.93
N ALA A 40 -15.50 -22.34 1.64
CA ALA A 40 -16.61 -21.39 1.56
C ALA A 40 -16.85 -20.65 2.88
N SER A 41 -16.74 -21.34 4.02
CA SER A 41 -16.86 -20.73 5.35
C SER A 41 -15.67 -19.82 5.66
N ALA A 42 -14.45 -20.23 5.29
CA ALA A 42 -13.26 -19.39 5.44
C ALA A 42 -13.37 -18.12 4.60
N GLN A 43 -13.86 -18.23 3.36
CA GLN A 43 -14.09 -17.09 2.48
C GLN A 43 -15.12 -16.13 3.06
N ALA A 44 -16.28 -16.63 3.52
CA ALA A 44 -17.30 -15.79 4.13
C ALA A 44 -16.81 -15.05 5.39
N LEU A 45 -16.02 -15.72 6.23
CA LEU A 45 -15.39 -15.09 7.40
C LEU A 45 -14.38 -14.02 7.00
N VAL A 46 -13.57 -14.28 5.97
CA VAL A 46 -12.61 -13.33 5.44
C VAL A 46 -13.32 -12.11 4.86
N ASP A 47 -14.36 -12.32 4.05
CA ASP A 47 -15.12 -11.25 3.42
C ASP A 47 -15.75 -10.34 4.49
N PHE A 48 -16.36 -10.94 5.52
CA PHE A 48 -16.89 -10.21 6.68
C PHE A 48 -15.81 -9.39 7.41
N LEU A 49 -14.65 -9.98 7.69
CA LEU A 49 -13.57 -9.28 8.41
C LEU A 49 -12.86 -8.22 7.54
N VAL A 50 -12.94 -8.33 6.21
CA VAL A 50 -12.49 -7.30 5.28
C VAL A 50 -13.47 -6.14 5.25
N GLU A 51 -14.78 -6.42 5.25
CA GLU A 51 -15.85 -5.42 5.32
C GLU A 51 -15.74 -4.57 6.60
N GLU A 52 -15.52 -5.23 7.74
CA GLU A 52 -15.29 -4.59 9.05
C GLU A 52 -13.89 -3.94 9.19
N LYS A 53 -13.08 -3.94 8.11
CA LYS A 53 -11.71 -3.38 8.08
C LYS A 53 -10.77 -3.97 9.15
N VAL A 54 -10.98 -5.22 9.55
CA VAL A 54 -10.06 -5.98 10.40
C VAL A 54 -8.96 -6.61 9.55
N PHE A 55 -9.32 -7.09 8.36
CA PHE A 55 -8.41 -7.64 7.38
C PHE A 55 -8.35 -6.82 6.09
N GLY A 56 -7.23 -6.94 5.41
CA GLY A 56 -7.11 -6.58 4.00
C GLY A 56 -6.90 -7.83 3.17
N ILE A 57 -7.33 -7.77 1.91
CA ILE A 57 -7.12 -8.82 0.92
C ILE A 57 -6.17 -8.32 -0.18
N GLU A 58 -5.26 -9.17 -0.60
CA GLU A 58 -4.33 -8.93 -1.70
C GLU A 58 -4.40 -10.12 -2.65
N TYR A 59 -4.70 -9.85 -3.92
CA TYR A 59 -4.73 -10.88 -4.95
C TYR A 59 -3.35 -11.02 -5.59
N LYS A 60 -2.79 -12.23 -5.51
CA LYS A 60 -1.64 -12.63 -6.32
C LYS A 60 -2.13 -13.63 -7.36
N PHE A 61 -2.24 -13.18 -8.61
CA PHE A 61 -2.93 -13.91 -9.67
C PHE A 61 -4.39 -14.21 -9.28
N THR A 62 -4.75 -15.48 -9.17
CA THR A 62 -6.09 -15.96 -8.77
C THR A 62 -6.19 -16.28 -7.29
N THR A 63 -5.09 -16.23 -6.54
CA THR A 63 -5.07 -16.64 -5.13
C THR A 63 -5.26 -15.44 -4.19
N PRO A 64 -6.33 -15.41 -3.38
CA PRO A 64 -6.54 -14.37 -2.38
C PRO A 64 -5.64 -14.60 -1.15
N TYR A 65 -4.88 -13.57 -0.77
CA TYR A 65 -4.09 -13.51 0.46
C TYR A 65 -4.67 -12.50 1.44
N ILE A 66 -4.83 -12.91 2.68
CA ILE A 66 -5.32 -12.07 3.77
C ILE A 66 -4.17 -11.57 4.65
N TYR A 67 -4.31 -10.35 5.16
CA TYR A 67 -3.38 -9.72 6.07
C TYR A 67 -4.13 -8.81 7.04
N LEU A 68 -3.49 -8.47 8.17
CA LEU A 68 -4.07 -7.52 9.13
C LEU A 68 -4.18 -6.14 8.50
N TYR A 69 -5.38 -5.59 8.54
CA TYR A 69 -5.59 -4.19 8.19
C TYR A 69 -4.92 -3.34 9.27
N LYS A 70 -3.95 -2.53 8.84
CA LYS A 70 -3.39 -1.47 9.67
C LYS A 70 -3.80 -0.15 9.03
N GLU A 71 -4.57 0.64 9.76
CA GLU A 71 -4.84 2.03 9.40
C GLU A 71 -3.50 2.71 9.06
N GLY A 72 -3.37 3.17 7.81
CA GLY A 72 -2.17 3.82 7.28
C GLY A 72 -1.22 2.97 6.41
N VAL A 73 -1.26 1.63 6.45
CA VAL A 73 -0.31 0.80 5.66
C VAL A 73 -0.82 0.50 4.25
N ASN A 74 -2.13 0.39 4.06
CA ASN A 74 -2.71 0.16 2.73
C ASN A 74 -2.72 1.40 1.86
N GLU A 75 -2.85 2.59 2.44
CA GLU A 75 -2.60 3.81 1.67
C GLU A 75 -1.14 3.90 1.22
N ALA A 76 -0.18 3.50 2.05
CA ALA A 76 1.23 3.50 1.67
C ALA A 76 1.52 2.50 0.53
N ARG A 77 0.97 1.27 0.58
CA ARG A 77 1.20 0.25 -0.45
C ARG A 77 0.38 0.43 -1.74
N ALA A 78 -0.84 0.98 -1.65
CA ALA A 78 -1.59 1.40 -2.83
C ALA A 78 -0.96 2.65 -3.48
N LYS A 79 -0.35 3.55 -2.68
CA LYS A 79 0.48 4.67 -3.19
C LYS A 79 1.86 4.22 -3.69
N GLU A 80 2.41 3.09 -3.22
CA GLU A 80 3.64 2.49 -3.78
C GLU A 80 3.45 1.97 -5.21
N LYS A 81 2.22 1.62 -5.60
CA LYS A 81 1.86 1.36 -7.02
C LYS A 81 1.50 2.64 -7.80
N GLY A 82 1.52 3.82 -7.15
CA GLY A 82 1.10 5.10 -7.69
C GLY A 82 2.21 5.96 -8.31
N PHE A 83 3.44 5.46 -8.41
CA PHE A 83 4.51 6.06 -9.21
C PHE A 83 5.05 4.92 -10.09
N THR A 84 4.56 4.83 -11.32
CA THR A 84 4.85 3.71 -12.23
C THR A 84 6.35 3.63 -12.56
N LYS A 85 6.81 2.39 -12.77
CA LYS A 85 8.13 1.96 -13.28
C LYS A 85 9.24 3.03 -13.29
N GLY A 86 9.95 3.15 -12.16
CA GLY A 86 11.29 3.77 -12.11
C GLY A 86 11.33 5.20 -11.59
N LEU A 87 10.18 5.85 -11.43
CA LEU A 87 10.10 7.13 -10.75
C LEU A 87 10.06 6.92 -9.23
N ILE A 88 10.82 7.71 -8.47
CA ILE A 88 10.80 7.70 -7.00
C ILE A 88 10.24 9.01 -6.46
N THR A 89 9.54 8.93 -5.32
CA THR A 89 9.01 10.14 -4.67
C THR A 89 10.14 10.98 -4.06
N LYS A 90 9.84 12.25 -3.72
CA LYS A 90 10.80 13.13 -3.04
C LYS A 90 11.28 12.48 -1.74
N GLU A 91 10.37 11.92 -0.96
CA GLU A 91 10.68 11.23 0.29
C GLU A 91 11.64 10.05 0.06
N GLN A 92 11.34 9.20 -0.94
CA GLN A 92 12.19 8.06 -1.29
C GLN A 92 13.57 8.48 -1.81
N PHE A 93 13.63 9.59 -2.57
CA PHE A 93 14.89 10.16 -3.04
C PHE A 93 15.75 10.63 -1.88
N TYR A 94 15.16 11.33 -0.92
CA TYR A 94 15.85 11.84 0.27
C TYR A 94 16.30 10.71 1.19
N GLU A 95 15.50 9.66 1.37
CA GLU A 95 15.89 8.46 2.12
C GLU A 95 17.08 7.76 1.48
N ARG A 96 17.07 7.56 0.16
CA ARG A 96 18.21 6.95 -0.57
C ARG A 96 19.46 7.81 -0.54
N ALA A 97 19.32 9.12 -0.64
CA ALA A 97 20.44 10.05 -0.57
C ALA A 97 21.07 10.07 0.83
N ARG A 98 20.24 10.05 1.89
CA ARG A 98 20.71 9.89 3.28
C ARG A 98 21.41 8.56 3.51
N ALA A 99 20.85 7.45 2.99
CA ALA A 99 21.47 6.13 3.08
C ALA A 99 22.84 6.05 2.36
N ARG A 100 23.08 6.93 1.39
CA ARG A 100 24.35 7.06 0.66
C ARG A 100 25.29 8.14 1.22
N ASN A 101 24.99 8.69 2.40
CA ASN A 101 25.74 9.79 3.02
C ASN A 101 25.95 11.01 2.11
N VAL A 102 24.96 11.32 1.25
CA VAL A 102 25.01 12.54 0.44
C VAL A 102 24.73 13.74 1.34
N PRO A 103 25.59 14.79 1.34
CA PRO A 103 25.34 15.99 2.13
C PRO A 103 24.03 16.66 1.73
N HIS A 104 23.26 17.14 2.71
CA HIS A 104 21.91 17.66 2.49
C HIS A 104 21.83 18.76 1.44
N GLU A 105 22.88 19.59 1.36
CA GLU A 105 23.05 20.67 0.39
C GLU A 105 23.07 20.17 -1.07
N HIS A 106 23.60 18.96 -1.30
CA HIS A 106 23.64 18.35 -2.64
C HIS A 106 22.38 17.55 -2.97
N ILE A 107 21.57 17.18 -1.98
CA ILE A 107 20.34 16.40 -2.22
C ILE A 107 19.34 17.24 -3.04
N GLU A 108 19.20 18.53 -2.74
CA GLU A 108 18.29 19.41 -3.48
C GLU A 108 18.71 19.59 -4.94
N SER A 109 20.01 19.79 -5.21
CA SER A 109 20.51 19.94 -6.58
C SER A 109 20.39 18.63 -7.38
N LEU A 110 20.65 17.49 -6.74
CA LEU A 110 20.45 16.18 -7.35
C LEU A 110 18.97 15.88 -7.61
N TRP A 111 18.08 16.31 -6.70
CA TRP A 111 16.64 16.19 -6.88
C TRP A 111 16.15 17.04 -8.06
N ARG A 112 16.59 18.30 -8.16
CA ARG A 112 16.28 19.17 -9.31
C ARG A 112 16.74 18.54 -10.64
N ARG A 113 17.95 17.99 -10.67
CA ARG A 113 18.48 17.30 -11.86
C ARG A 113 17.67 16.05 -12.21
N TYR A 114 17.29 15.26 -11.21
CA TYR A 114 16.44 14.09 -11.39
C TYR A 114 15.07 14.48 -11.95
N LEU A 115 14.45 15.54 -11.42
CA LEU A 115 13.18 16.05 -11.91
C LEU A 115 13.26 16.55 -13.35
N GLN A 116 14.34 17.26 -13.71
CA GLN A 116 14.55 17.70 -15.10
C GLN A 116 14.71 16.53 -16.06
N GLN A 117 15.46 15.49 -15.68
CA GLN A 117 15.66 14.30 -16.52
C GLN A 117 14.40 13.46 -16.67
N ASN A 118 13.53 13.46 -15.66
CA ASN A 118 12.30 12.67 -15.63
C ASN A 118 11.05 13.51 -15.94
N LEU A 119 11.21 14.79 -16.31
CA LEU A 119 10.10 15.75 -16.42
C LEU A 119 9.07 15.32 -17.47
N THR A 120 9.53 14.73 -18.56
CA THR A 120 8.69 14.15 -19.62
C THR A 120 7.80 13.03 -19.08
N HIS A 121 8.37 12.10 -18.33
CA HIS A 121 7.63 10.99 -17.73
C HIS A 121 6.68 11.45 -16.61
N ILE A 122 7.10 12.43 -15.80
CA ILE A 122 6.24 13.03 -14.78
C ILE A 122 5.04 13.71 -15.44
N ARG A 123 5.23 14.36 -16.59
CA ARG A 123 4.15 14.98 -17.37
C ARG A 123 3.19 13.95 -17.94
N GLU A 124 3.71 12.87 -18.53
CA GLU A 124 2.89 11.77 -19.06
C GLU A 124 2.02 11.14 -17.96
N GLU A 125 2.59 10.87 -16.78
CA GLU A 125 1.86 10.37 -15.62
C GLU A 125 0.81 11.36 -15.10
N PHE A 126 1.15 12.65 -15.08
CA PHE A 126 0.22 13.71 -14.70
C PHE A 126 -0.98 13.75 -15.65
N LEU A 127 -0.74 13.64 -16.96
CA LEU A 127 -1.79 13.56 -17.98
C LEU A 127 -2.63 12.28 -17.84
N GLN A 128 -2.01 11.14 -17.55
CA GLN A 128 -2.74 9.89 -17.35
C GLN A 128 -3.67 9.98 -16.13
N LYS A 129 -3.18 10.47 -15.00
CA LYS A 129 -3.97 10.61 -13.77
C LYS A 129 -5.08 11.66 -13.88
N THR A 130 -4.89 12.69 -14.70
CA THR A 130 -5.92 13.71 -14.93
C THR A 130 -7.02 13.20 -15.87
N LYS A 131 -6.68 12.36 -16.85
CA LYS A 131 -7.67 11.61 -17.66
C LYS A 131 -8.51 10.66 -16.80
N ASP A 132 -7.87 9.88 -15.93
CA ASP A 132 -8.58 8.96 -15.02
C ASP A 132 -9.53 9.71 -14.06
N LYS A 133 -9.23 10.98 -13.77
CA LYS A 133 -10.03 11.86 -12.90
C LYS A 133 -11.00 12.78 -13.64
N ASN A 134 -11.13 12.67 -14.96
CA ASN A 134 -12.01 13.52 -15.78
C ASN A 134 -11.79 15.03 -15.55
N VAL A 135 -10.54 15.45 -15.40
CA VAL A 135 -10.20 16.87 -15.22
C VAL A 135 -10.28 17.59 -16.58
N PRO A 136 -10.89 18.78 -16.68
CA PRO A 136 -10.93 19.56 -17.93
C PRO A 136 -9.53 19.95 -18.41
N GLU A 137 -9.26 19.85 -19.71
CA GLU A 137 -7.94 20.10 -20.32
C GLU A 137 -7.39 21.49 -19.99
N ASP A 138 -8.24 22.52 -19.92
CA ASP A 138 -7.86 23.88 -19.55
C ASP A 138 -7.23 23.96 -18.14
N LYS A 139 -7.72 23.14 -17.19
CA LYS A 139 -7.21 23.11 -15.81
C LYS A 139 -5.94 22.26 -15.69
N ILE A 140 -5.73 21.31 -16.59
CA ILE A 140 -4.53 20.46 -16.60
C ILE A 140 -3.30 21.32 -16.85
N GLU A 141 -3.36 22.25 -17.81
CA GLU A 141 -2.25 23.16 -18.09
C GLU A 141 -1.95 24.12 -16.93
N GLU A 142 -2.99 24.66 -16.27
CA GLU A 142 -2.82 25.52 -15.11
C GLU A 142 -2.16 24.78 -13.94
N LEU A 143 -2.62 23.57 -13.64
CA LEU A 143 -2.06 22.74 -12.58
C LEU A 143 -0.62 22.31 -12.91
N TRP A 144 -0.31 22.06 -14.18
CA TRP A 144 1.04 21.75 -14.62
C TRP A 144 1.98 22.97 -14.51
N LYS A 145 1.54 24.15 -14.93
CA LYS A 145 2.28 25.42 -14.75
C LYS A 145 2.52 25.71 -13.27
N LYS A 146 1.51 25.47 -12.43
CA LYS A 146 1.63 25.59 -10.98
C LYS A 146 2.65 24.59 -10.42
N TYR A 147 2.64 23.34 -10.85
CA TYR A 147 3.64 22.35 -10.46
C TYR A 147 5.06 22.78 -10.84
N LEU A 148 5.25 23.32 -12.05
CA LEU A 148 6.54 23.87 -12.50
C LEU A 148 7.01 25.06 -11.66
N SER A 149 6.11 25.87 -11.10
CA SER A 149 6.48 26.99 -10.23
C SER A 149 6.99 26.58 -8.84
N TYR A 150 6.71 25.34 -8.43
CA TYR A 150 7.17 24.79 -7.14
C TYR A 150 8.48 23.97 -7.25
N LEU A 151 9.01 23.82 -8.48
CA LEU A 151 10.26 23.14 -8.78
C LEU A 151 11.45 24.11 -8.67
#